data_AF-A0A1V9XJ62-F1
#
_entry.id   AF-A0A1V9XJ62-F1
#
_cell.length_a   1.000
_cell.length_b   1.000
_cell.length_c   1.000
_cell.angle_alpha   90.00
_cell.angle_beta   90.00
_cell.angle_gamma   90.00
#
_symmetry.space_group_name_H-M   'P 1'
#
loop_
_entity.id
_entity.type
_entity.pdbx_description
1 polymer ?
#
loop_
_entity_poly.entity_id
_entity_poly.type
_entity_poly.pdbx_seq_one_letter_code
_entity_poly.pdbx_strand_id
1 'polypeptide(L)'
;SPSHQWRLNLKVKDPSPWEAAKFAAGSRFLVFILQFLFNYFISDHRADAFRSPLIAIESKRWSSADRVIQTLLEGFTRWDSQYFLHIAQFGYTYEHMAAFFPGYPYLARILAEAFQ
;
A
#
# COMPACT_ATOMS: atom_id res chain seq x y z
N SER A 1 24.24 32.73 30.19
CA SER A 1 22.78 32.49 30.11
C SER A 1 22.51 31.00 30.25
N PRO A 2 21.62 30.54 31.16
CA PRO A 2 21.37 29.13 31.46
C PRO A 2 20.82 28.30 30.29
N SER A 3 20.42 28.95 29.19
CA SER A 3 19.72 28.34 28.06
C SER A 3 20.53 27.39 27.18
N HIS A 4 21.85 27.26 27.38
CA HIS A 4 22.73 26.45 26.53
C HIS A 4 23.25 25.15 27.19
N GLN A 5 23.09 24.97 28.51
CA GLN A 5 23.66 23.81 29.21
C GLN A 5 22.86 22.51 29.02
N TRP A 6 21.56 22.59 28.75
CA TRP A 6 20.72 21.39 28.62
C TRP A 6 21.01 20.55 27.35
N ARG A 7 21.66 21.12 26.33
CA ARG A 7 22.01 20.40 25.09
C ARG A 7 23.24 19.50 25.21
N LEU A 8 24.08 19.67 26.23
CA LEU A 8 25.34 18.94 26.36
C LEU A 8 25.20 17.54 27.01
N ASN A 9 24.04 17.23 27.59
CA ASN A 9 23.81 15.99 28.34
C ASN A 9 22.86 14.98 27.66
N LEU A 10 22.35 15.28 26.47
CA LEU A 10 21.57 14.33 25.68
C LEU A 10 22.39 13.87 24.48
N LYS A 11 23.42 13.06 24.72
CA LYS A 11 23.96 12.18 23.66
C LYS A 11 22.92 11.09 23.38
N VAL A 12 21.92 11.42 22.57
CA VAL A 12 21.03 10.42 21.98
C VAL A 12 21.92 9.56 21.10
N LYS A 13 22.07 8.28 21.46
CA LYS A 13 22.81 7.32 20.64
C LYS A 13 22.01 7.09 19.37
N ASP A 14 22.59 7.46 18.22
CA ASP A 14 21.96 7.16 16.94
C ASP A 14 21.76 5.64 16.81
N PRO A 15 20.56 5.19 16.41
CA PRO A 15 20.32 3.78 16.20
C PRO A 15 21.24 3.28 15.09
N SER A 16 21.79 2.07 15.26
CA SER A 16 22.52 1.46 14.16
C SER A 16 21.57 1.23 12.97
N PRO A 17 22.07 1.18 11.72
CA PRO A 17 21.24 0.88 10.56
C PRO A 17 20.43 -0.41 10.72
N TRP A 18 20.97 -1.39 11.46
CA TRP A 18 20.29 -2.64 11.77
C TRP A 18 19.13 -2.47 12.75
N GLU A 19 19.29 -1.66 13.80
CA GLU A 19 18.17 -1.34 14.71
C GLU A 19 17.05 -0.63 13.96
N ALA A 20 17.41 0.32 13.09
CA ALA A 20 16.45 0.99 12.22
C ALA A 20 15.77 0.02 11.24
N ALA A 21 16.52 -0.90 10.62
CA ALA A 21 15.98 -1.90 9.71
C ALA A 21 15.03 -2.89 10.42
N LYS A 22 15.39 -3.37 11.61
CA LYS A 22 14.51 -4.24 12.43
C LYS A 22 13.21 -3.53 12.79
N PHE A 23 13.30 -2.29 13.27
CA PHE A 23 12.13 -1.50 13.59
C PHE A 23 11.26 -1.29 12.34
N ALA A 24 11.89 -0.91 11.22
CA ALA A 24 11.22 -0.72 9.93
C ALA A 24 10.50 -1.99 9.43
N ALA A 25 11.14 -3.15 9.55
CA ALA A 25 10.55 -4.44 9.17
C ALA A 25 9.40 -4.82 10.10
N GLY A 26 9.60 -4.70 11.42
CA GLY A 26 8.58 -5.00 12.43
C GLY A 26 7.36 -4.10 12.30
N SER A 27 7.56 -2.79 12.09
CA SER A 27 6.47 -1.83 11.92
C SER A 27 5.67 -2.11 10.64
N ARG A 28 6.33 -2.49 9.54
CA ARG A 28 5.65 -2.87 8.29
C ARG A 28 4.85 -4.15 8.46
N PHE A 29 5.44 -5.17 9.08
CA PHE A 29 4.74 -6.41 9.38
C PHE A 29 3.51 -6.18 10.26
N LEU A 30 3.60 -5.28 11.24
CA LEU A 30 2.45 -4.85 12.03
C LEU A 30 1.36 -4.22 11.17
N VAL A 31 1.70 -3.37 10.19
CA VAL A 31 0.72 -2.80 9.24
C VAL A 31 0.00 -3.91 8.45
N PHE A 32 0.72 -4.93 7.98
CA PHE A 32 0.11 -6.08 7.27
C PHE A 32 -0.90 -6.83 8.15
N ILE A 33 -0.60 -7.02 9.44
CA ILE A 33 -1.52 -7.65 10.39
C ILE A 33 -2.73 -6.75 10.65
N LEU A 34 -2.48 -5.49 11.01
CA LEU A 34 -3.55 -4.55 11.38
C LEU A 34 -4.51 -4.32 10.23
N GLN A 35 -4.02 -4.16 8.99
CA GLN A 35 -4.92 -4.01 7.85
C GLN A 35 -5.78 -5.26 7.66
N PHE A 36 -5.23 -6.47 7.78
CA PHE A 36 -6.03 -7.69 7.61
C PHE A 36 -7.12 -7.78 8.68
N LEU A 37 -6.74 -7.59 9.95
CA LEU A 37 -7.68 -7.64 11.07
C LEU A 37 -8.77 -6.57 10.94
N PHE A 38 -8.39 -5.32 10.66
CA PHE A 38 -9.37 -4.23 10.59
C PHE A 38 -10.26 -4.32 9.36
N ASN A 39 -9.75 -4.75 8.19
CA ASN A 39 -10.62 -4.97 7.03
C ASN A 39 -11.59 -6.14 7.25
N TYR A 40 -11.20 -7.14 8.05
CA TYR A 40 -12.06 -8.27 8.37
C TYR A 40 -13.13 -7.92 9.42
N PHE A 41 -12.75 -7.21 10.50
CA PHE A 41 -13.65 -6.93 11.62
C PHE A 41 -14.46 -5.64 11.47
N ILE A 42 -13.92 -4.63 10.79
CA ILE A 42 -14.56 -3.32 10.65
C ILE A 42 -15.19 -3.26 9.26
N SER A 43 -16.50 -3.04 9.23
CA SER A 43 -17.21 -2.85 7.97
C SER A 43 -16.66 -1.63 7.23
N ASP A 44 -16.36 -1.83 5.94
CA ASP A 44 -15.74 -0.82 5.11
C ASP A 44 -16.64 0.42 5.01
N HIS A 45 -16.07 1.58 5.26
CA HIS A 45 -16.78 2.84 5.06
C HIS A 45 -16.99 3.04 3.56
N ARG A 46 -18.24 3.26 3.15
CA ARG A 46 -18.58 3.56 1.76
C ARG A 46 -18.24 5.02 1.45
N ALA A 47 -16.95 5.28 1.24
CA ALA A 47 -16.51 6.54 0.67
C ALA A 47 -16.89 6.60 -0.81
N ASP A 48 -17.28 7.79 -1.30
CA ASP A 48 -17.47 8.08 -2.73
C ASP A 48 -16.14 8.14 -3.51
N ALA A 49 -15.10 7.48 -2.99
CA ALA A 49 -13.81 7.35 -3.64
C ALA A 49 -13.92 6.42 -4.86
N PHE A 50 -13.09 6.68 -5.88
CA PHE A 50 -13.06 5.86 -7.08
C PHE A 50 -12.82 4.38 -6.74
N ARG A 51 -13.65 3.53 -7.33
CA ARG A 51 -13.46 2.08 -7.39
C ARG A 51 -13.52 1.66 -8.84
N SER A 52 -12.53 0.91 -9.29
CA SER A 52 -12.44 0.51 -10.69
C SER A 52 -13.56 -0.49 -11.05
N PRO A 53 -14.50 -0.14 -11.95
CA PRO A 53 -15.52 -1.10 -12.40
C PRO A 53 -14.90 -2.23 -13.22
N LEU A 54 -13.80 -1.99 -13.94
CA LEU A 54 -13.11 -3.00 -14.74
C LEU A 54 -12.46 -4.07 -13.86
N ILE A 55 -11.85 -3.69 -12.73
CA ILE A 55 -11.31 -4.64 -11.75
C ILE A 55 -12.45 -5.50 -11.18
N ALA A 56 -13.60 -4.91 -10.89
CA ALA A 56 -14.76 -5.65 -10.38
C ALA A 56 -15.36 -6.64 -11.40
N ILE A 57 -15.16 -6.40 -12.71
CA ILE A 57 -15.57 -7.34 -13.76
C ILE A 57 -14.54 -8.46 -13.89
N GLU A 58 -13.25 -8.14 -13.94
CA GLU A 58 -12.14 -9.10 -14.01
C GLU A 58 -12.10 -10.03 -12.79
N SER A 59 -12.48 -9.53 -11.61
CA SER A 59 -12.49 -10.32 -10.37
C SER A 59 -13.40 -11.53 -10.40
N LYS A 60 -14.37 -11.58 -11.33
CA LYS A 60 -15.20 -12.77 -11.56
C LYS A 60 -14.38 -13.96 -12.06
N ARG A 61 -13.26 -13.71 -12.76
CA ARG A 61 -12.37 -14.74 -13.34
C ARG A 61 -11.24 -15.16 -12.40
N TRP A 62 -11.10 -14.54 -11.24
CA TRP A 62 -10.04 -14.84 -10.28
C TRP A 62 -10.06 -16.29 -9.81
N SER A 63 -8.87 -16.89 -9.76
CA SER A 63 -8.64 -18.20 -9.18
C SER A 63 -8.87 -18.19 -7.67
N SER A 64 -8.86 -19.37 -7.05
CA SER A 64 -8.94 -19.47 -5.59
C SER A 64 -7.74 -18.79 -4.90
N ALA A 65 -6.55 -18.86 -5.52
CA ALA A 65 -5.35 -18.22 -4.99
C ALA A 65 -5.50 -16.68 -5.01
N ASP A 66 -6.00 -16.13 -6.12
CA ASP A 66 -6.26 -14.69 -6.24
C ASP A 66 -7.25 -14.19 -5.19
N ARG A 67 -8.30 -14.98 -4.90
CA ARG A 67 -9.29 -14.64 -3.86
C ARG A 67 -8.68 -14.66 -2.46
N VAL A 68 -7.77 -15.60 -2.19
CA VAL A 68 -7.03 -15.64 -0.91
C VAL A 68 -6.13 -14.40 -0.80
N ILE A 69 -5.35 -14.09 -1.83
CA ILE A 69 -4.48 -12.91 -1.86
C ILE A 69 -5.31 -11.63 -1.68
N GLN A 70 -6.41 -11.50 -2.42
CA GLN A 70 -7.33 -10.38 -2.28
C GLN A 70 -7.82 -10.28 -0.85
N THR A 71 -8.36 -11.35 -0.26
CA THR A 71 -8.90 -11.32 1.11
C THR A 71 -7.83 -10.91 2.12
N LEU A 72 -6.60 -11.37 1.96
CA LEU A 72 -5.50 -11.05 2.86
C LEU A 72 -5.00 -9.60 2.70
N LEU A 73 -5.03 -9.03 1.50
CA LEU A 73 -4.36 -7.77 1.15
C LEU A 73 -5.28 -6.67 0.64
N GLU A 74 -6.61 -6.88 0.63
CA GLU A 74 -7.62 -5.94 0.10
C GLU A 74 -7.47 -4.53 0.69
N GLY A 75 -7.02 -4.42 1.95
CA GLY A 75 -6.67 -3.15 2.59
C GLY A 75 -5.81 -2.23 1.76
N PHE A 76 -4.76 -2.79 1.18
CA PHE A 76 -3.78 -2.04 0.41
C PHE A 76 -4.29 -1.61 -0.96
N THR A 77 -5.42 -2.15 -1.41
CA THR A 77 -6.03 -1.79 -2.69
C THR A 77 -6.89 -0.53 -2.63
N ARG A 78 -7.14 0.04 -1.44
CA ARG A 78 -8.01 1.21 -1.24
C ARG A 78 -7.32 2.53 -1.63
N TRP A 79 -8.11 3.59 -1.82
CA TRP A 79 -7.64 4.95 -2.10
C TRP A 79 -6.81 5.03 -3.39
N ASP A 80 -5.66 5.71 -3.35
CA ASP A 80 -4.79 5.92 -4.51
C ASP A 80 -4.34 4.60 -5.18
N SER A 81 -4.24 3.52 -4.42
CA SER A 81 -3.91 2.19 -4.94
C SER A 81 -4.95 1.67 -5.94
N GLN A 82 -6.23 2.05 -5.85
CA GLN A 82 -7.23 1.68 -6.86
C GLN A 82 -6.84 2.21 -8.23
N TYR A 83 -6.33 3.45 -8.30
CA TYR A 83 -5.89 4.05 -9.55
C TYR A 83 -4.64 3.36 -10.06
N PHE A 84 -3.65 3.11 -9.21
CA PHE A 84 -2.43 2.41 -9.64
C PHE A 84 -2.70 1.00 -10.17
N LEU A 85 -3.58 0.24 -9.50
CA LEU A 85 -3.99 -1.09 -9.96
C LEU A 85 -4.77 -1.01 -11.28
N HIS A 86 -5.68 -0.05 -11.40
CA HIS A 86 -6.41 0.16 -12.66
C HIS A 86 -5.45 0.50 -13.80
N ILE A 87 -4.55 1.46 -13.59
CA ILE A 87 -3.59 1.90 -14.61
C ILE A 87 -2.65 0.75 -14.98
N ALA A 88 -2.19 -0.05 -14.02
CA ALA A 88 -1.32 -1.19 -14.30
C ALA A 88 -2.02 -2.24 -15.18
N GLN A 89 -3.32 -2.48 -14.99
CA GLN A 89 -4.07 -3.50 -15.72
C GLN A 89 -4.66 -3.01 -17.05
N PHE A 90 -5.20 -1.78 -17.08
CA PHE A 90 -6.00 -1.26 -18.20
C PHE A 90 -5.43 0.02 -18.81
N GLY A 91 -4.39 0.61 -18.22
CA GLY A 91 -3.83 1.89 -18.63
C GLY A 91 -4.64 3.10 -18.15
N TYR A 92 -4.33 4.27 -18.71
CA TYR A 92 -4.98 5.54 -18.37
C TYR A 92 -6.31 5.67 -19.13
N THR A 93 -7.40 5.16 -18.53
CA THR A 93 -8.72 5.14 -19.18
C THR A 93 -9.61 6.31 -18.78
N TYR A 94 -9.35 6.97 -17.64
CA TYR A 94 -10.12 8.11 -17.14
C TYR A 94 -9.26 9.37 -17.02
N GLU A 95 -9.86 10.54 -17.23
CA GLU A 95 -9.15 11.83 -17.24
C GLU A 95 -8.43 12.15 -15.92
N HIS A 96 -9.09 11.89 -14.78
CA HIS A 96 -8.51 12.14 -13.46
C HIS A 96 -7.30 11.26 -13.15
N MET A 97 -7.06 10.19 -13.92
CA MET A 97 -5.86 9.36 -13.75
C MET A 97 -4.59 10.05 -14.21
N ALA A 98 -4.67 11.08 -15.05
CA ALA A 98 -3.50 11.82 -15.53
C ALA A 98 -2.66 12.46 -14.40
N ALA A 99 -3.23 12.61 -13.20
CA ALA A 99 -2.52 13.07 -12.01
C ALA A 99 -1.53 12.04 -11.44
N PHE A 100 -1.65 10.75 -11.78
CA PHE A 100 -0.80 9.68 -11.26
C PHE A 100 0.39 9.45 -12.19
N PHE A 101 1.60 9.46 -11.64
CA PHE A 101 2.83 9.25 -12.43
C PHE A 101 2.94 7.80 -12.95
N PRO A 102 3.33 7.59 -14.22
CA PRO A 102 3.26 6.27 -14.86
C PRO A 102 4.25 5.23 -14.33
N GLY A 103 5.36 5.67 -13.74
CA GLY A 103 6.45 4.77 -13.36
C GLY A 103 6.00 3.59 -12.48
N TYR A 104 5.25 3.85 -11.41
CA TYR A 104 4.83 2.80 -10.47
C TYR A 104 3.85 1.78 -11.10
N PRO A 105 2.75 2.19 -11.76
CA PRO A 105 1.85 1.27 -12.46
C PRO A 105 2.52 0.42 -13.54
N TYR A 106 3.41 1.01 -14.34
CA TYR A 106 4.12 0.24 -15.38
C TYR A 106 5.06 -0.79 -14.78
N LEU A 107 5.79 -0.45 -13.71
CA LEU A 107 6.62 -1.42 -13.01
C LEU A 107 5.78 -2.57 -12.43
N ALA A 108 4.62 -2.25 -11.84
CA ALA A 108 3.69 -3.27 -11.35
C ALA A 108 3.21 -4.19 -12.48
N ARG A 109 2.90 -3.64 -13.66
CA ARG A 109 2.50 -4.43 -14.84
C ARG A 109 3.62 -5.36 -15.31
N ILE A 110 4.83 -4.84 -15.47
CA ILE A 110 5.99 -5.63 -15.92
C ILE A 110 6.26 -6.78 -14.94
N LEU A 111 6.20 -6.51 -13.64
CA LEU A 111 6.37 -7.55 -12.63
C LEU A 111 5.27 -8.60 -12.72
N ALA A 112 3.99 -8.20 -12.87
CA ALA A 112 2.90 -9.14 -13.01
C ALA A 112 3.06 -10.03 -14.25
N GLU A 113 3.41 -9.45 -15.41
CA GLU A 113 3.68 -10.18 -16.65
C GLU A 113 4.87 -11.16 -16.51
N ALA A 114 5.86 -10.84 -15.67
CA ALA A 114 7.00 -11.74 -15.42
C ALA A 114 6.66 -12.99 -14.59
N PHE A 115 5.51 -13.01 -13.91
CA PHE A 115 5.04 -14.12 -13.07
C PHE A 115 3.79 -14.83 -13.62
N GLN A 116 3.34 -14.49 -14.83
CA GLN A 116 2.26 -15.16 -15.56
C GLN A 116 2.77 -16.39 -16.32
#